data_AF-A0A0G1DSD9-F1
#
_entry.id   AF-A0A0G1DSD9-F1
#
_cell.length_a   1.000
_cell.length_b   1.000
_cell.length_c   1.000
_cell.angle_alpha   90.00
_cell.angle_beta   90.00
_cell.angle_gamma   90.00
#
_symmetry.space_group_name_H-M   'P 1'
#
loop_
_entity.id
_entity.type
_entity.pdbx_description
1 polymer ?
#
loop_
_entity_poly.entity_id
_entity_poly.type
_entity_poly.pdbx_seq_one_letter_code
_entity_poly.pdbx_strand_id
1 'polypeptide(L)' 'MFEILFKIWFTIAILPFLIMIEGYKKLKIFLGKHGYTLDWTHVALAILITLLIVLLLIEYGYS' A
#
# COMPACT_ATOMS: atom_id res chain seq x y z
N MET A 1 0.84 18.39 26.12
CA MET A 1 2.00 17.77 25.44
C MET A 1 1.69 16.38 24.86
N PHE A 2 1.04 15.49 25.61
CA PHE A 2 0.71 14.13 25.14
C PHE A 2 -0.23 14.08 23.90
N GLU A 3 -1.19 14.99 23.81
CA GLU A 3 -2.10 15.09 22.65
C GLU A 3 -1.39 15.35 21.31
N ILE A 4 -0.30 16.12 21.32
CA ILE A 4 0.46 16.45 20.11
C ILE A 4 1.20 15.20 19.63
N LEU A 5 1.83 14.47 20.55
CA LEU A 5 2.49 13.20 20.24
C LEU A 5 1.49 12.17 19.70
N PHE A 6 0.29 12.09 20.27
CA PHE A 6 -0.75 11.16 19.81
C PHE A 6 -1.26 11.51 18.41
N LYS A 7 -1.47 12.80 18.09
CA LYS A 7 -1.87 13.23 16.75
C LYS A 7 -0.79 12.96 15.70
N ILE A 8 0.47 13.21 16.03
CA ILE A 8 1.59 12.93 15.13
C ILE A 8 1.71 11.42 14.89
N TRP A 9 1.62 10.62 15.95
CA TRP A 9 1.64 9.16 15.85
C TRP A 9 0.47 8.64 15.03
N PHE A 10 -0.75 9.14 15.25
CA PHE A 10 -1.93 8.77 14.46
C PHE A 10 -1.76 9.16 12.98
N THR A 11 -1.19 10.33 12.70
CA THR A 11 -0.96 10.79 11.33
C THR A 11 0.08 9.93 10.62
N ILE A 12 1.15 9.53 11.31
CA ILE A 12 2.21 8.70 10.71
C ILE A 12 1.77 7.23 10.62
N ALA A 13 1.09 6.71 11.63
CA ALA A 13 0.77 5.30 11.73
C ALA A 13 -0.55 4.95 11.04
N ILE A 14 -1.60 5.77 11.13
CA ILE A 14 -2.97 5.39 10.72
C ILE A 14 -3.38 6.04 9.40
N LEU A 15 -2.97 7.29 9.16
CA LEU A 15 -3.26 8.00 7.91
C LEU A 15 -2.75 7.28 6.64
N PRO A 16 -1.54 6.69 6.58
CA PRO A 16 -1.12 5.94 5.40
C PRO A 16 -1.99 4.71 5.14
N PHE A 17 -2.48 4.00 6.17
CA PHE A 17 -3.41 2.88 5.96
C PHE A 17 -4.77 3.36 5.44
N LEU A 18 -5.27 4.50 5.93
CA LEU A 18 -6.52 5.09 5.41
C LEU A 18 -6.39 5.46 3.94
N ILE A 19 -5.30 6.15 3.56
CA ILE A 19 -5.00 6.49 2.17
C ILE A 19 -4.87 5.23 1.32
N MET A 20 -4.22 4.18 1.83
CA MET A 20 -4.05 2.91 1.12
C MET A 20 -5.40 2.21 0.87
N ILE A 21 -6.30 2.17 1.85
CA ILE A 21 -7.64 1.56 1.72
C ILE A 21 -8.48 2.33 0.69
N GLU A 22 -8.44 3.66 0.73
CA GLU A 22 -9.22 4.51 -0.16
C GLU A 22 -8.66 4.47 -1.60
N GLY A 23 -7.33 4.44 -1.73
CA GLY A 23 -6.63 4.19 -2.98
C GLY A 23 -6.99 2.83 -3.58
N TYR A 24 -7.01 1.78 -2.76
CA TYR A 24 -7.42 0.44 -3.19
C TYR A 24 -8.87 0.38 -3.68
N LYS A 25 -9.80 1.05 -2.98
CA LYS A 25 -11.20 1.16 -3.43
C LYS A 25 -11.31 1.85 -4.79
N LYS A 26 -10.61 2.97 -5.00
CA LYS A 26 -10.60 3.67 -6.29
C LYS A 26 -9.96 2.83 -7.39
N LEU A 27 -8.86 2.14 -7.10
CA LEU A 27 -8.19 1.22 -8.03
C LEU A 27 -9.12 0.07 -8.44
N LYS A 28 -9.82 -0.54 -7.48
CA LYS A 28 -10.82 -1.58 -7.72
C LYS A 28 -11.96 -1.10 -8.62
N ILE A 29 -12.47 0.11 -8.39
CA ILE A 29 -13.51 0.71 -9.25
C ILE A 29 -12.95 0.97 -10.66
N PHE A 30 -11.72 1.48 -10.78
CA PHE A 30 -11.09 1.76 -12.06
C PHE A 30 -10.86 0.49 -12.89
N LEU A 31 -10.36 -0.57 -12.27
CA LEU A 31 -10.16 -1.88 -12.90
C LEU A 31 -11.49 -2.55 -13.26
N GLY A 32 -12.49 -2.46 -12.38
CA GLY A 32 -13.84 -2.95 -12.64
C GLY A 32 -14.50 -2.29 -13.86
N LYS A 33 -14.25 -1.00 -14.10
CA LYS A 33 -14.71 -0.30 -15.31
C LYS A 33 -14.07 -0.82 -16.61
N HIS A 34 -12.89 -1.42 -16.52
CA HIS A 34 -12.17 -1.99 -17.66
C HIS A 34 -12.42 -3.49 -17.83
N GLY A 35 -13.37 -4.07 -17.08
CA GLY A 35 -13.70 -5.49 -17.13
C GLY A 35 -12.77 -6.40 -16.34
N TYR A 36 -11.84 -5.84 -15.56
CA TYR A 36 -10.92 -6.60 -14.72
C TYR A 36 -11.46 -6.71 -13.29
N THR A 37 -11.68 -7.93 -12.81
CA THR A 37 -11.99 -8.19 -11.41
C THR A 37 -10.69 -8.18 -10.60
N LEU A 38 -10.59 -7.22 -9.68
CA LEU A 38 -9.49 -7.17 -8.73
C LEU A 38 -9.71 -8.25 -7.66
N ASP A 39 -9.33 -9.47 -8.01
CA ASP A 39 -9.35 -10.62 -7.12
C ASP A 39 -8.21 -10.57 -6.11
N TRP A 40 -8.39 -11.27 -4.98
CA TRP A 40 -7.36 -11.41 -3.94
C TRP A 40 -6.00 -11.87 -4.50
N THR A 41 -6.02 -12.62 -5.60
CA THR A 41 -4.84 -13.05 -6.35
C THR A 41 -4.05 -11.87 -6.93
N HIS A 42 -4.70 -10.82 -7.42
CA HIS A 42 -4.04 -9.63 -7.97
C HIS A 42 -3.40 -8.80 -6.85
N VAL A 43 -4.04 -8.73 -5.68
CA VAL A 43 -3.47 -8.08 -4.50
C VAL A 43 -2.25 -8.83 -4.00
N ALA A 44 -2.35 -10.17 -3.91
CA ALA A 44 -1.23 -11.02 -3.56
C ALA A 44 -0.07 -10.87 -4.56
N LEU A 45 -0.36 -10.80 -5.87
CA LEU A 45 0.63 -10.56 -6.92
C LEU A 45 1.30 -9.19 -6.78
N ALA A 46 0.53 -8.13 -6.54
CA ALA A 46 1.07 -6.79 -6.35
C ALA A 46 1.98 -6.72 -5.11
N ILE A 47 1.59 -7.38 -4.02
CA ILE A 47 2.43 -7.52 -2.82
C ILE A 47 3.71 -8.28 -3.14
N LEU A 48 3.62 -9.41 -3.86
CA LEU A 48 4.76 -10.22 -4.28
C LEU A 48 5.75 -9.43 -5.15
N ILE A 49 5.26 -8.68 -6.13
CA ILE A 49 6.08 -7.83 -7.00
C ILE A 49 6.75 -6.72 -6.19
N THR A 50 6.01 -6.09 -5.27
CA THR A 50 6.54 -5.04 -4.40
C THR A 50 7.65 -5.60 -3.50
N LEU A 51 7.43 -6.76 -2.88
CA LEU A 51 8.43 -7.47 -2.07
C LEU A 51 9.67 -7.82 -2.88
N LEU A 52 9.49 -8.29 -4.12
CA LEU A 52 10.58 -8.64 -5.01
C LEU A 52 11.41 -7.41 -5.38
N ILE A 53 10.77 -6.28 -5.69
CA ILE A 53 11.47 -5.00 -5.96
C ILE A 53 12.23 -4.52 -4.71
N VAL A 54 11.64 -4.61 -3.52
CA VAL A 54 12.31 -4.23 -2.26
C VAL A 54 13.52 -5.11 -2.01
N LEU A 55 13.40 -6.43 -2.17
CA LEU A 55 14.53 -7.37 -2.06
C LEU A 55 15.65 -7.03 -3.05
N LEU A 56 15.28 -6.74 -4.30
CA LEU A 56 16.24 -6.43 -5.36
C LEU A 56 16.96 -5.10 -5.10
N LEU A 57 16.25 -4.09 -4.57
CA LEU A 57 16.85 -2.82 -4.15
C LEU A 57 17.73 -2.96 -2.90
N ILE A 58 17.39 -3.85 -1.96
CA ILE A 58 18.24 -4.15 -0.82
C ILE A 58 19.54 -4.82 -1.29
N GLU A 59 19.46 -5.77 -2.21
CA GLU A 59 20.63 -6.45 -2.77
C GLU A 59 21.52 -5.48 -3.57
N TYR A 60 20.92 -4.60 -4.39
CA TYR A 60 21.66 -3.57 -5.11
C TYR A 60 22.17 -2.41 -4.23
N GLY A 61 21.54 -2.16 -3.08
CA GLY A 61 21.95 -1.11 -2.14
C GLY A 61 23.03 -1.54 -1.15
N TYR A 62 23.33 -2.85 -1.07
CA TYR A 62 24.34 -3.44 -0.18
C TYR A 62 25.60 -3.95 -0.93
N SER A 63 25.71 -3.73 -2.24
CA SER A 63 26.92 -3.98 -3.05
C SER A 63 27.59 -2.67 -3.47
#